data_AF-A0A0U1CZC3-F1
#
_entry.id   AF-A0A0U1CZC3-F1
#
_cell.length_a   1.000
_cell.length_b   1.000
_cell.length_c   1.000
_cell.angle_alpha   90.00
_cell.angle_beta   90.00
_cell.angle_gamma   90.00
#
_symmetry.space_group_name_H-M   'P 1'
#
loop_
_entity.id
_entity.type
_entity.pdbx_description
1 polymer ?
#
loop_
_entity_poly.entity_id
_entity_poly.type
_entity_poly.pdbx_seq_one_letter_code
_entity_poly.pdbx_strand_id
1 'polypeptide(L)'
;MPNKSKINRELVKAFNSVLLSDNTAITNLTIEKDHVVLSFDKNMNIDQRREYLKNMRESIVEKFCGNERAANDLFYTDSFPFNFNQGKWTTDSSRHRFSVPIEKEVVCNLKYLLANELIRFTIESIIDDHPKGPDYVENNLYDVGFERKYYLYCKGFDDRELKDSFVKSFSSRMESYENSPKRFKGFLEEKGNDVYLKKGVFDDLKFVKDIVRHEIYLTCRCFDTPKGEIGVSDMLKFAVVDLLRKANIPVDRILRDSYLNSDEDSILIPIVSYNNNEEGYLTREEVNHVNNMFGMDILNSFEGRTSQKSLLGSKGVYGIDFANPDIAYCVMDKIIESSVINKDYKLSIDPARVPAMKPQILVPPEKVGTDGPSADTSADSGFGDSPKNSVIGKSHNGNTSKFLRPDYYGEGKGGDDASAKDSGFGPSSARSSFNKPEITFNQPSISQPDQCSAKKQTSTNKKSICCIL
;
A
#
# COMPACT_ATOMS: atom_id res chain seq x y z
N MET A 1 -10.78 26.14 5.19
CA MET A 1 -9.52 25.45 5.57
C MET A 1 -9.64 24.01 5.09
N PRO A 2 -8.71 23.49 4.28
CA PRO A 2 -8.76 22.09 3.89
C PRO A 2 -8.65 21.20 5.15
N ASN A 3 -9.36 20.09 5.08
CA ASN A 3 -9.65 19.19 6.19
C ASN A 3 -8.36 18.46 6.62
N LYS A 4 -7.57 19.05 7.53
CA LYS A 4 -6.26 18.51 7.99
C LYS A 4 -6.31 17.02 8.33
N SER A 5 -7.42 16.55 8.90
CA SER A 5 -7.64 15.13 9.21
C SER A 5 -7.66 14.24 7.96
N LYS A 6 -8.23 14.71 6.83
CA LYS A 6 -8.28 13.95 5.57
C LYS A 6 -6.91 13.82 4.91
N ILE A 7 -6.13 14.90 4.81
CA ILE A 7 -4.79 14.83 4.20
C ILE A 7 -3.86 13.95 5.05
N ASN A 8 -3.93 14.05 6.38
CA ASN A 8 -3.15 13.19 7.27
C ASN A 8 -3.53 11.71 7.09
N ARG A 9 -4.82 11.41 6.88
CA ARG A 9 -5.27 10.05 6.58
C ARG A 9 -4.65 9.53 5.28
N GLU A 10 -4.68 10.31 4.21
CA GLU A 10 -4.07 9.89 2.94
C GLU A 10 -2.54 9.77 3.03
N LEU A 11 -1.87 10.63 3.79
CA LEU A 11 -0.42 10.49 4.05
C LEU A 11 -0.08 9.22 4.83
N VAL A 12 -0.93 8.80 5.78
CA VAL A 12 -0.75 7.53 6.49
C VAL A 12 -1.02 6.33 5.58
N LYS A 13 -2.00 6.42 4.67
CA LYS A 13 -2.19 5.38 3.64
C LYS A 13 -0.99 5.29 2.70
N ALA A 14 -0.45 6.44 2.28
CA ALA A 14 0.80 6.49 1.51
C ALA A 14 1.94 5.79 2.25
N PHE A 15 2.11 6.11 3.53
CA PHE A 15 3.11 5.49 4.38
C PHE A 15 2.95 3.97 4.46
N ASN A 16 1.74 3.46 4.69
CA ASN A 16 1.47 2.01 4.68
C ASN A 16 1.84 1.38 3.33
N SER A 17 1.47 2.03 2.22
CA SER A 17 1.75 1.55 0.86
C SER A 17 3.25 1.49 0.58
N VAL A 18 3.99 2.57 0.88
CA VAL A 18 5.45 2.65 0.67
C VAL A 18 6.16 1.53 1.44
N LEU A 19 5.83 1.33 2.71
CA LEU A 19 6.48 0.30 3.51
C LEU A 19 6.13 -1.12 3.05
N LEU A 20 4.94 -1.32 2.49
CA LEU A 20 4.50 -2.61 1.97
C LEU A 20 5.14 -2.94 0.63
N SER A 21 5.16 -2.01 -0.34
CA SER A 21 5.69 -2.23 -1.69
C SER A 21 7.13 -2.73 -1.70
N ASP A 22 7.93 -2.25 -0.75
CA ASP A 22 9.34 -2.61 -0.60
C ASP A 22 9.61 -3.78 0.36
N ASN A 23 8.57 -4.40 0.92
CA ASN A 23 8.68 -5.33 2.05
C ASN A 23 9.49 -4.74 3.24
N THR A 24 9.50 -3.40 3.40
CA THR A 24 10.23 -2.73 4.48
C THR A 24 9.58 -3.02 5.82
N ALA A 25 8.25 -2.89 5.91
CA ALA A 25 7.48 -3.28 7.07
C ALA A 25 6.00 -3.46 6.73
N ILE A 26 5.39 -4.49 7.32
CA ILE A 26 3.94 -4.69 7.28
C ILE A 26 3.31 -3.85 8.39
N THR A 27 2.42 -2.92 8.05
CA THR A 27 1.82 -1.97 8.99
C THR A 27 0.29 -1.93 8.87
N ASN A 28 -0.40 -1.50 9.94
CA ASN A 28 -1.84 -1.26 9.93
C ASN A 28 -2.20 0.15 10.46
N LEU A 29 -1.39 1.15 10.09
CA LEU A 29 -1.54 2.49 10.65
C LEU A 29 -2.83 3.12 10.14
N THR A 30 -3.57 3.72 11.06
CA THR A 30 -4.82 4.43 10.79
C THR A 30 -4.82 5.79 11.49
N ILE A 31 -5.77 6.65 11.13
CA ILE A 31 -5.99 7.93 11.84
C ILE A 31 -7.26 7.83 12.68
N GLU A 32 -7.10 7.95 14.00
CA GLU A 32 -8.20 8.15 14.94
C GLU A 32 -8.10 9.54 15.56
N LYS A 33 -9.07 10.41 15.26
CA LYS A 33 -9.02 11.85 15.62
C LYS A 33 -7.76 12.50 15.05
N ASP A 34 -6.83 12.90 15.91
CA ASP A 34 -5.54 13.54 15.58
C ASP A 34 -4.34 12.68 15.99
N HIS A 35 -4.51 11.35 16.00
CA HIS A 35 -3.43 10.41 16.30
C HIS A 35 -3.24 9.41 15.16
N VAL A 36 -1.98 9.09 14.87
CA VAL A 36 -1.62 7.87 14.14
C VAL A 36 -1.76 6.71 15.11
N VAL A 37 -2.52 5.69 14.74
CA VAL A 37 -2.81 4.52 15.58
C VAL A 37 -2.33 3.25 14.91
N LEU A 38 -1.55 2.48 15.65
CA LEU A 38 -1.14 1.13 15.30
C LEU A 38 -1.86 0.15 16.25
N SER A 39 -2.49 -0.88 15.70
CA SER A 39 -3.26 -1.85 16.49
C SER A 39 -2.57 -3.21 16.51
N PHE A 40 -2.53 -3.84 17.68
CA PHE A 40 -1.88 -5.12 17.92
C PHE A 40 -2.88 -6.18 18.34
N ASP A 41 -2.55 -7.43 18.08
CA ASP A 41 -3.32 -8.58 18.55
C ASP A 41 -3.28 -8.64 20.09
N LYS A 42 -4.40 -9.08 20.68
CA LYS A 42 -4.55 -9.15 22.14
C LYS A 42 -3.53 -10.07 22.82
N ASN A 43 -3.01 -11.05 22.08
CA ASN A 43 -2.05 -12.03 22.61
C ASN A 43 -0.60 -11.54 22.52
N MET A 44 -0.33 -10.39 21.89
CA MET A 44 1.02 -9.81 21.91
C MET A 44 1.27 -9.11 23.24
N ASN A 45 2.38 -9.42 23.91
CA ASN A 45 2.80 -8.68 25.10
C ASN A 45 3.47 -7.33 24.72
N ILE A 46 3.72 -6.46 25.70
CA ILE A 46 4.27 -5.12 25.42
C ILE A 46 5.68 -5.14 24.83
N ASP A 47 6.49 -6.15 25.16
CA ASP A 47 7.87 -6.26 24.68
C ASP A 47 7.90 -6.67 23.20
N GLN A 48 7.06 -7.61 22.78
CA GLN A 48 6.85 -7.95 21.36
C GLN A 48 6.39 -6.74 20.55
N ARG A 49 5.49 -5.91 21.11
CA ARG A 49 5.02 -4.71 20.42
C ARG A 49 6.13 -3.67 20.29
N ARG A 50 6.99 -3.52 21.30
CA ARG A 50 8.16 -2.62 21.26
C ARG A 50 9.21 -3.12 20.26
N GLU A 51 9.45 -4.42 20.24
CA GLU A 51 10.35 -5.06 19.28
C GLU A 51 9.86 -4.85 17.85
N TYR A 52 8.58 -5.06 17.56
CA TYR A 52 7.99 -4.74 16.26
C TYR A 52 8.26 -3.28 15.84
N LEU A 53 8.00 -2.31 16.74
CA LEU A 53 8.21 -0.89 16.44
C LEU A 53 9.70 -0.59 16.19
N LYS A 54 10.59 -1.16 17.00
CA LYS A 54 12.04 -1.05 16.83
C LYS A 54 12.47 -1.58 15.46
N ASN A 55 12.02 -2.78 15.09
CA ASN A 55 12.34 -3.40 13.80
C ASN A 55 11.83 -2.54 12.64
N MET A 56 10.59 -2.03 12.72
CA MET A 56 10.05 -1.11 11.70
C MET A 56 10.93 0.13 11.52
N ARG A 57 11.39 0.75 12.62
CA ARG A 57 12.33 1.89 12.56
C ARG A 57 13.64 1.48 11.89
N GLU A 58 14.24 0.39 12.32
CA GLU A 58 15.53 -0.07 11.80
C GLU A 58 15.44 -0.36 10.28
N SER A 59 14.38 -1.01 9.83
CA SER A 59 14.13 -1.26 8.40
C SER A 59 13.93 0.03 7.59
N ILE A 60 13.23 1.02 8.14
CA ILE A 60 13.09 2.33 7.47
C ILE A 60 14.46 3.01 7.34
N VAL A 61 15.26 3.01 8.40
CA VAL A 61 16.60 3.63 8.39
C VAL A 61 17.51 2.93 7.39
N GLU A 62 17.57 1.59 7.42
CA GLU A 62 18.39 0.80 6.52
C GLU A 62 18.01 1.07 5.06
N LYS A 63 16.71 1.03 4.73
CA LYS A 63 16.22 1.16 3.37
C LYS A 63 16.35 2.58 2.81
N PHE A 64 15.94 3.60 3.57
CA PHE A 64 15.80 4.97 3.06
C PHE A 64 16.97 5.88 3.41
N CYS A 65 17.77 5.54 4.41
CA CYS A 65 18.89 6.37 4.87
C CYS A 65 20.24 5.66 4.75
N GLY A 66 20.26 4.34 4.60
CA GLY A 66 21.46 3.49 4.67
C GLY A 66 22.07 3.37 6.08
N ASN A 67 21.94 4.39 6.93
CA ASN A 67 22.38 4.35 8.33
C ASN A 67 21.69 5.42 9.22
N GLU A 68 21.81 5.27 10.54
CA GLU A 68 21.19 6.18 11.52
C GLU A 68 21.72 7.62 11.46
N ARG A 69 22.99 7.83 11.07
CA ARG A 69 23.54 9.19 10.98
C ARG A 69 22.86 9.98 9.88
N ALA A 70 22.70 9.37 8.71
CA ALA A 70 22.00 9.97 7.57
C ALA A 70 20.51 10.22 7.87
N ALA A 71 19.87 9.37 8.69
CA ALA A 71 18.48 9.58 9.10
C ALA A 71 18.28 10.93 9.82
N ASN A 72 19.25 11.35 10.64
CA ASN A 72 19.19 12.64 11.33
C ASN A 72 19.26 13.84 10.40
N ASP A 73 19.81 13.70 9.19
CA ASP A 73 19.91 14.77 8.19
C ASP A 73 18.61 14.87 7.37
N LEU A 74 17.98 13.72 7.10
CA LEU A 74 16.79 13.60 6.24
C LEU A 74 15.47 13.77 6.99
N PHE A 75 15.38 13.27 8.23
CA PHE A 75 14.13 13.17 9.00
C PHE A 75 14.17 13.92 10.33
N TYR A 76 13.00 14.15 10.92
CA TYR A 76 12.88 14.49 12.35
C TYR A 76 12.91 13.19 13.16
N THR A 77 14.10 12.72 13.51
CA THR A 77 14.32 11.43 14.20
C THR A 77 13.79 11.41 15.63
N ASP A 78 13.57 12.57 16.24
CA ASP A 78 12.88 12.70 17.52
C ASP A 78 11.36 12.54 17.41
N SER A 79 10.81 12.28 16.22
CA SER A 79 9.37 12.12 15.96
C SER A 79 9.04 10.79 15.26
N PHE A 80 7.77 10.39 15.27
CA PHE A 80 7.32 9.21 14.50
C PHE A 80 7.66 9.34 13.00
N PRO A 81 8.13 8.27 12.33
CA PRO A 81 8.20 6.87 12.77
C PRO A 81 9.50 6.45 13.51
N PHE A 82 10.37 7.38 13.90
CA PHE A 82 11.69 7.06 14.47
C PHE A 82 11.73 7.08 16.00
N ASN A 83 10.85 7.88 16.62
CA ASN A 83 10.74 7.99 18.07
C ASN A 83 9.37 7.52 18.58
N PHE A 84 9.35 6.33 19.18
CA PHE A 84 8.13 5.77 19.77
C PHE A 84 7.89 6.20 21.22
N ASN A 85 8.81 6.95 21.84
CA ASN A 85 8.62 7.44 23.22
C ASN A 85 7.53 8.51 23.31
N GLN A 86 7.17 9.14 22.19
CA GLN A 86 6.07 10.10 22.10
C GLN A 86 4.68 9.45 22.12
N GLY A 87 4.60 8.14 21.91
CA GLY A 87 3.34 7.44 21.81
C GLY A 87 2.79 6.94 23.14
N LYS A 88 1.48 6.71 23.16
CA LYS A 88 0.74 6.20 24.31
C LYS A 88 0.28 4.78 24.04
N TRP A 89 0.54 3.91 25.01
CA TRP A 89 0.00 2.55 25.01
C TRP A 89 -1.39 2.56 25.62
N THR A 90 -2.38 2.06 24.89
CA THR A 90 -3.70 1.77 25.42
C THR A 90 -3.87 0.26 25.40
N THR A 91 -4.10 -0.33 26.58
CA THR A 91 -4.40 -1.76 26.73
C THR A 91 -5.63 -1.89 27.62
N ASP A 92 -6.78 -2.17 27.01
CA ASP A 92 -7.98 -2.65 27.68
C ASP A 92 -8.42 -3.98 27.05
N SER A 93 -9.44 -4.65 27.61
CA SER A 93 -9.91 -5.97 27.18
C SER A 93 -10.31 -6.05 25.69
N SER A 94 -10.44 -4.92 25.00
CA SER A 94 -10.84 -4.82 23.60
C SER A 94 -9.84 -4.06 22.71
N ARG A 95 -8.86 -3.36 23.29
CA ARG A 95 -7.98 -2.43 22.55
C ARG A 95 -6.55 -2.57 23.01
N HIS A 96 -5.72 -3.09 22.12
CA HIS A 96 -4.27 -3.18 22.28
C HIS A 96 -3.64 -2.29 21.23
N ARG A 97 -3.38 -1.02 21.56
CA ARG A 97 -3.03 0.01 20.59
C ARG A 97 -1.86 0.87 21.05
N PHE A 98 -1.08 1.32 20.08
CA PHE A 98 -0.09 2.37 20.24
C PHE A 98 -0.53 3.59 19.44
N SER A 99 -0.51 4.77 20.05
CA SER A 99 -1.02 5.99 19.43
C SER A 99 -0.04 7.14 19.57
N VAL A 100 0.24 7.84 18.47
CA VAL A 100 1.14 8.99 18.43
C VAL A 100 0.36 10.23 17.97
N PRO A 101 0.48 11.39 18.65
CA PRO A 101 -0.14 12.63 18.19
C PRO A 101 0.43 13.07 16.84
N ILE A 102 -0.43 13.62 15.96
CA ILE A 102 -0.02 14.09 14.63
C ILE A 102 0.53 15.52 14.74
N GLU A 103 1.78 15.63 15.18
CA GLU A 103 2.52 16.89 15.22
C GLU A 103 3.06 17.27 13.84
N LYS A 104 3.54 18.52 13.68
CA LYS A 104 4.03 19.02 12.38
C LYS A 104 5.24 18.21 11.89
N GLU A 105 6.09 17.74 12.79
CA GLU A 105 7.25 16.90 12.50
C GLU A 105 6.83 15.51 12.00
N VAL A 106 5.78 14.91 12.60
CA VAL A 106 5.19 13.65 12.13
C VAL A 106 4.69 13.80 10.69
N VAL A 107 3.92 14.86 10.40
CA VAL A 107 3.46 15.14 9.03
C VAL A 107 4.62 15.34 8.06
N CYS A 108 5.70 16.00 8.49
CA CYS A 108 6.89 16.15 7.66
C CYS A 108 7.55 14.79 7.37
N ASN A 109 7.71 13.92 8.37
CA ASN A 109 8.30 12.60 8.17
C ASN A 109 7.49 11.72 7.22
N LEU A 110 6.15 11.75 7.29
CA LEU A 110 5.29 11.02 6.33
C LEU A 110 5.52 11.51 4.89
N LYS A 111 5.65 12.83 4.70
CA LYS A 111 5.94 13.43 3.39
C LYS A 111 7.36 13.15 2.91
N TYR A 112 8.34 13.12 3.81
CA TYR A 112 9.72 12.77 3.49
C TYR A 112 9.80 11.33 2.99
N LEU A 113 9.13 10.38 3.66
CA LEU A 113 9.12 8.99 3.20
C LEU A 113 8.50 8.86 1.81
N LEU A 114 7.36 9.53 1.56
CA LEU A 114 6.72 9.56 0.24
C LEU A 114 7.64 10.18 -0.82
N ALA A 115 8.31 11.29 -0.52
CA ALA A 115 9.27 11.92 -1.43
C ALA A 115 10.44 10.98 -1.78
N ASN A 116 11.02 10.35 -0.74
CA ASN A 116 12.13 9.41 -0.90
C ASN A 116 11.73 8.28 -1.84
N GLU A 117 10.54 7.70 -1.65
CA GLU A 117 10.10 6.57 -2.47
C GLU A 117 9.90 6.94 -3.95
N LEU A 118 9.20 8.04 -4.21
CA LEU A 118 8.94 8.48 -5.58
C LEU A 118 10.23 8.84 -6.34
N ILE A 119 11.21 9.40 -5.63
CA ILE A 119 12.54 9.73 -6.17
C ILE A 119 13.34 8.45 -6.40
N ARG A 120 13.34 7.51 -5.44
CA ARG A 120 14.01 6.22 -5.57
C ARG A 120 13.51 5.45 -6.79
N PHE A 121 12.20 5.29 -6.95
CA PHE A 121 11.64 4.64 -8.14
C PHE A 121 12.05 5.32 -9.45
N THR A 122 12.12 6.65 -9.45
CA THR A 122 12.54 7.38 -10.64
C THR A 122 14.01 7.12 -10.96
N ILE A 123 14.87 7.06 -9.95
CA ILE A 123 16.28 6.70 -10.10
C ILE A 123 16.42 5.25 -10.59
N GLU A 124 15.64 4.32 -10.05
CA GLU A 124 15.63 2.91 -10.48
C GLU A 124 15.24 2.76 -11.95
N SER A 125 14.18 3.43 -12.40
CA SER A 125 13.84 3.43 -13.84
C SER A 125 14.96 4.02 -14.71
N ILE A 126 15.66 5.05 -14.23
CA ILE A 126 16.81 5.60 -14.95
C ILE A 126 17.96 4.59 -14.97
N ILE A 127 18.24 3.90 -13.87
CA ILE A 127 19.25 2.84 -13.78
C ILE A 127 19.00 1.76 -14.83
N ASP A 128 17.76 1.27 -14.91
CA ASP A 128 17.37 0.19 -15.81
C ASP A 128 17.49 0.58 -17.30
N ASP A 129 17.21 1.84 -17.62
CA ASP A 129 17.21 2.35 -19.00
C ASP A 129 18.57 2.97 -19.43
N HIS A 130 19.51 3.19 -18.51
CA HIS A 130 20.72 3.97 -18.82
C HIS A 130 21.76 3.15 -19.61
N PRO A 131 22.25 3.62 -20.77
CA PRO A 131 23.14 2.84 -21.64
C PRO A 131 24.52 2.54 -21.05
N LYS A 132 24.97 3.32 -20.07
CA LYS A 132 26.24 3.10 -19.35
C LYS A 132 26.10 2.16 -18.14
N GLY A 133 24.91 1.61 -17.92
CA GLY A 133 24.61 0.65 -16.85
C GLY A 133 24.43 1.27 -15.46
N PRO A 134 24.08 0.43 -14.46
CA PRO A 134 23.76 0.84 -13.10
C PRO A 134 24.91 1.55 -12.39
N ASP A 135 26.13 1.01 -12.50
CA ASP A 135 27.32 1.56 -11.83
C ASP A 135 27.59 3.01 -12.24
N TYR A 136 27.32 3.38 -13.49
CA TYR A 136 27.48 4.77 -13.92
C TYR A 136 26.51 5.68 -13.19
N VAL A 137 25.23 5.29 -13.12
CA VAL A 137 24.20 6.12 -12.47
C VAL A 137 24.51 6.25 -10.98
N GLU A 138 24.74 5.13 -10.28
CA GLU A 138 25.00 5.13 -8.84
C GLU A 138 26.24 5.96 -8.45
N ASN A 139 27.34 5.87 -9.22
CA ASN A 139 28.57 6.61 -8.94
C ASN A 139 28.46 8.13 -9.22
N ASN A 140 27.43 8.58 -9.95
CA ASN A 140 27.20 9.99 -10.25
C ASN A 140 26.05 10.60 -9.42
N LEU A 141 25.55 9.86 -8.43
CA LEU A 141 24.51 10.30 -7.50
C LEU A 141 25.07 10.41 -6.09
N TYR A 142 24.68 11.47 -5.39
CA TYR A 142 25.00 11.62 -3.97
C TYR A 142 23.84 12.27 -3.22
N ASP A 143 23.75 11.96 -1.94
CA ASP A 143 22.76 12.55 -1.05
C ASP A 143 23.27 13.88 -0.49
N VAL A 144 22.38 14.87 -0.43
CA VAL A 144 22.71 16.23 -0.03
C VAL A 144 21.77 16.66 1.10
N GLY A 145 22.35 17.17 2.19
CA GLY A 145 21.56 17.75 3.28
C GLY A 145 20.77 18.97 2.79
N PHE A 146 19.56 19.15 3.31
CA PHE A 146 18.69 20.24 2.86
C PHE A 146 17.98 20.95 4.02
N GLU A 147 17.60 22.21 3.78
CA GLU A 147 16.81 22.97 4.74
C GLU A 147 15.37 22.45 4.81
N ARG A 148 15.08 21.61 5.82
CA ARG A 148 13.76 21.00 6.11
C ARG A 148 12.59 21.99 6.24
N LYS A 149 12.89 23.28 6.39
CA LYS A 149 11.88 24.35 6.38
C LYS A 149 11.28 24.53 4.98
N TYR A 150 12.06 24.34 3.92
CA TYR A 150 11.68 24.65 2.55
C TYR A 150 11.56 23.42 1.65
N TYR A 151 12.27 22.33 1.95
CA TYR A 151 12.38 21.17 1.07
C TYR A 151 11.96 19.85 1.75
N LEU A 152 11.58 18.87 0.94
CA LEU A 152 11.34 17.48 1.32
C LEU A 152 12.50 16.55 1.01
N TYR A 153 13.30 16.89 0.02
CA TYR A 153 14.36 16.05 -0.49
C TYR A 153 15.36 16.89 -1.28
N CYS A 154 16.62 16.42 -1.34
CA CYS A 154 17.62 16.91 -2.28
C CYS A 154 18.46 15.73 -2.81
N LYS A 155 18.67 15.70 -4.13
CA LYS A 155 19.62 14.78 -4.79
C LYS A 155 20.67 15.57 -5.55
N GLY A 156 21.94 15.20 -5.38
CA GLY A 156 23.06 15.74 -6.15
C GLY A 156 23.45 14.83 -7.31
N PHE A 157 23.91 15.45 -8.39
CA PHE A 157 24.29 14.79 -9.64
C PHE A 157 25.64 15.30 -10.15
N ASP A 158 26.63 14.43 -10.26
CA ASP A 158 27.94 14.82 -10.83
C ASP A 158 27.87 15.02 -12.35
N ASP A 159 26.92 14.35 -12.99
CA ASP A 159 26.66 14.42 -14.43
C ASP A 159 25.41 15.26 -14.74
N ARG A 160 25.56 16.23 -15.64
CA ARG A 160 24.47 17.14 -16.03
C ARG A 160 23.40 16.42 -16.83
N GLU A 161 23.79 15.49 -17.71
CA GLU A 161 22.83 14.72 -18.52
C GLU A 161 21.96 13.84 -17.62
N LEU A 162 22.56 13.21 -16.62
CA LEU A 162 21.83 12.43 -15.61
C LEU A 162 20.85 13.30 -14.81
N LYS A 163 21.27 14.50 -14.37
CA LYS A 163 20.39 15.46 -13.69
C LYS A 163 19.19 15.83 -14.55
N ASP A 164 19.42 16.18 -15.82
CA ASP A 164 18.38 16.60 -16.74
C ASP A 164 17.41 15.43 -17.04
N SER A 165 17.95 14.20 -17.16
CA SER A 165 17.16 12.97 -17.27
C SER A 165 16.28 12.76 -16.04
N PHE A 166 16.84 12.91 -14.83
CA PHE A 166 16.08 12.82 -13.58
C PHE A 166 14.96 13.84 -13.51
N VAL A 167 15.25 15.13 -13.75
CA VAL A 167 14.23 16.19 -13.71
C VAL A 167 13.10 15.90 -14.70
N LYS A 168 13.44 15.44 -15.91
CA LYS A 168 12.47 15.09 -16.94
C LYS A 168 11.60 13.90 -16.53
N SER A 169 12.22 12.79 -16.13
CA SER A 169 11.52 11.56 -15.75
C SER A 169 10.65 11.75 -14.50
N PHE A 170 11.20 12.40 -13.47
CA PHE A 170 10.46 12.70 -12.24
C PHE A 170 9.26 13.61 -12.54
N SER A 171 9.46 14.70 -13.29
CA SER A 171 8.36 15.60 -13.66
C SER A 171 7.30 14.87 -14.48
N SER A 172 7.71 14.06 -15.47
CA SER A 172 6.78 13.31 -16.31
C SER A 172 5.94 12.33 -15.50
N ARG A 173 6.55 11.60 -14.55
CA ARG A 173 5.83 10.69 -13.65
C ARG A 173 4.83 11.49 -12.81
N MET A 174 5.27 12.58 -12.20
CA MET A 174 4.43 13.38 -11.31
C MET A 174 3.29 14.08 -12.06
N GLU A 175 3.50 14.48 -13.32
CA GLU A 175 2.48 15.08 -14.19
C GLU A 175 1.49 14.06 -14.75
N SER A 176 1.79 12.76 -14.67
CA SER A 176 0.89 11.68 -15.11
C SER A 176 -0.31 11.45 -14.18
N TYR A 177 -0.21 11.88 -12.91
CA TYR A 177 -1.31 11.78 -11.97
C TYR A 177 -2.41 12.79 -12.30
N GLU A 178 -3.68 12.35 -12.27
CA GLU A 178 -4.85 13.13 -12.67
C GLU A 178 -4.94 14.50 -11.97
N ASN A 179 -4.67 14.55 -10.67
CA ASN A 179 -4.71 15.75 -9.83
C ASN A 179 -3.33 16.36 -9.60
N SER A 180 -2.36 16.11 -10.48
CA SER A 180 -1.03 16.71 -10.40
C SER A 180 -1.10 18.25 -10.38
N PRO A 181 -0.22 18.93 -9.61
CA PRO A 181 -0.13 20.38 -9.70
C PRO A 181 0.16 20.84 -11.13
N LYS A 182 -0.68 21.73 -11.68
CA LYS A 182 -0.56 22.25 -13.07
C LYS A 182 0.82 22.81 -13.46
N ARG A 183 1.67 23.11 -12.49
CA ARG A 183 3.06 23.55 -12.67
C ARG A 183 3.97 22.72 -11.77
N PHE A 184 3.98 21.40 -11.96
CA PHE A 184 4.76 20.49 -11.12
C PHE A 184 6.24 20.88 -11.07
N LYS A 185 6.83 21.25 -12.22
CA LYS A 185 8.21 21.80 -12.28
C LYS A 185 8.46 22.97 -11.33
N GLY A 186 7.44 23.74 -10.95
CA GLY A 186 7.56 24.81 -9.95
C GLY A 186 7.87 24.31 -8.53
N PHE A 187 7.67 23.02 -8.26
CA PHE A 187 8.05 22.33 -7.02
C PHE A 187 9.46 21.76 -7.06
N LEU A 188 10.12 21.77 -8.22
CA LEU A 188 11.53 21.47 -8.36
C LEU A 188 12.34 22.76 -8.33
N GLU A 189 13.48 22.72 -7.69
CA GLU A 189 14.46 23.81 -7.69
C GLU A 189 15.83 23.24 -7.97
N GLU A 190 16.49 23.75 -9.00
CA GLU A 190 17.83 23.31 -9.39
C GLU A 190 18.85 24.34 -8.91
N LYS A 191 19.85 23.92 -8.14
CA LYS A 191 20.98 24.76 -7.72
C LYS A 191 22.27 24.07 -8.08
N GLY A 192 22.92 24.54 -9.15
CA GLY A 192 24.09 23.87 -9.71
C GLY A 192 23.75 22.44 -10.12
N ASN A 193 24.36 21.49 -9.43
CA ASN A 193 24.25 20.05 -9.65
C ASN A 193 23.18 19.38 -8.79
N ASP A 194 22.50 20.14 -7.93
CA ASP A 194 21.52 19.61 -6.99
C ASP A 194 20.09 19.90 -7.45
N VAL A 195 19.18 18.94 -7.20
CA VAL A 195 17.75 19.05 -7.44
C VAL A 195 17.00 18.91 -6.12
N TYR A 196 16.24 19.94 -5.77
CA TYR A 196 15.46 20.04 -4.54
C TYR A 196 13.97 19.88 -4.82
N LEU A 197 13.28 19.11 -3.97
CA LEU A 197 11.82 19.01 -3.97
C LEU A 197 11.22 19.89 -2.87
N LYS A 198 10.35 20.83 -3.23
CA LYS A 198 9.75 21.78 -2.28
C LYS A 198 8.73 21.13 -1.34
N LYS A 199 8.69 21.61 -0.09
CA LYS A 199 7.85 21.12 1.01
C LYS A 199 6.35 21.01 0.72
N GLY A 200 5.84 21.94 -0.09
CA GLY A 200 4.40 22.08 -0.36
C GLY A 200 3.82 21.15 -1.41
N VAL A 201 4.63 20.30 -2.06
CA VAL A 201 4.18 19.47 -3.19
C VAL A 201 3.07 18.48 -2.81
N PHE A 202 3.06 18.00 -1.56
CA PHE A 202 2.06 17.06 -1.03
C PHE A 202 1.04 17.73 -0.09
N ASP A 203 0.71 19.00 -0.32
CA ASP A 203 -0.35 19.69 0.42
C ASP A 203 -1.75 19.49 -0.19
N ASP A 204 -1.82 19.04 -1.45
CA ASP A 204 -3.09 18.74 -2.13
C ASP A 204 -3.57 17.31 -1.83
N LEU A 205 -4.78 17.22 -1.26
CA LEU A 205 -5.41 15.94 -0.87
C LEU A 205 -5.64 15.01 -2.06
N LYS A 206 -6.10 15.55 -3.19
CA LYS A 206 -6.45 14.73 -4.34
C LYS A 206 -5.18 14.19 -4.99
N PHE A 207 -4.14 15.01 -5.07
CA PHE A 207 -2.84 14.60 -5.58
C PHE A 207 -2.22 13.47 -4.75
N VAL A 208 -2.19 13.61 -3.42
CA VAL A 208 -1.69 12.52 -2.55
C VAL A 208 -2.53 11.26 -2.74
N LYS A 209 -3.86 11.38 -2.79
CA LYS A 209 -4.75 10.24 -3.01
C LYS A 209 -4.47 9.52 -4.34
N ASP A 210 -4.22 10.25 -5.42
CA ASP A 210 -3.89 9.67 -6.73
C ASP A 210 -2.59 8.88 -6.70
N ILE A 211 -1.57 9.41 -6.01
CA ILE A 211 -0.30 8.71 -5.80
C ILE A 211 -0.56 7.40 -5.05
N VAL A 212 -1.25 7.45 -3.92
CA VAL A 212 -1.56 6.25 -3.12
C VAL A 212 -2.36 5.23 -3.93
N ARG A 213 -3.37 5.68 -4.69
CA ARG A 213 -4.18 4.83 -5.55
C ARG A 213 -3.32 4.11 -6.59
N HIS A 214 -2.39 4.83 -7.21
CA HIS A 214 -1.49 4.27 -8.21
C HIS A 214 -0.50 3.27 -7.61
N GLU A 215 0.13 3.60 -6.48
CA GLU A 215 1.10 2.71 -5.84
C GLU A 215 0.42 1.42 -5.34
N ILE A 216 -0.76 1.52 -4.72
CA ILE A 216 -1.54 0.35 -4.32
C ILE A 216 -1.94 -0.50 -5.53
N TYR A 217 -2.38 0.15 -6.60
CA TYR A 217 -2.73 -0.52 -7.84
C TYR A 217 -1.53 -1.32 -8.38
N LEU A 218 -0.35 -0.73 -8.49
CA LEU A 218 0.86 -1.44 -8.94
C LEU A 218 1.19 -2.63 -8.04
N THR A 219 1.14 -2.44 -6.72
CA THR A 219 1.45 -3.48 -5.73
C THR A 219 0.46 -4.64 -5.73
N CYS A 220 -0.82 -4.38 -6.04
CA CYS A 220 -1.87 -5.39 -5.98
C CYS A 220 -2.23 -6.02 -7.33
N ARG A 221 -1.79 -5.45 -8.46
CA ARG A 221 -2.20 -5.88 -9.80
C ARG A 221 -1.45 -7.10 -10.33
N CYS A 222 -0.17 -7.28 -9.96
CA CYS A 222 0.63 -8.42 -10.42
C CYS A 222 0.75 -9.49 -9.33
N PHE A 223 -0.05 -10.55 -9.44
CA PHE A 223 0.06 -11.71 -8.56
C PHE A 223 1.08 -12.77 -9.00
N ASP A 224 1.94 -12.42 -9.96
CA ASP A 224 3.01 -13.24 -10.54
C ASP A 224 4.23 -13.39 -9.61
N THR A 225 3.99 -13.72 -8.34
CA THR A 225 5.10 -14.13 -7.47
C THR A 225 5.61 -15.49 -7.97
N PRO A 226 6.92 -15.64 -8.27
CA PRO A 226 7.50 -16.93 -8.57
C PRO A 226 7.14 -17.94 -7.48
N LYS A 227 6.81 -19.18 -7.85
CA LYS A 227 6.46 -20.24 -6.89
C LYS A 227 7.56 -20.39 -5.84
N GLY A 228 7.27 -20.03 -4.58
CA GLY A 228 8.15 -20.32 -3.43
C GLY A 228 8.47 -19.13 -2.53
N GLU A 229 8.22 -17.89 -2.96
CA GLU A 229 8.38 -16.70 -2.09
C GLU A 229 7.02 -16.18 -1.65
N ILE A 230 6.82 -16.03 -0.32
CA ILE A 230 5.63 -15.41 0.25
C ILE A 230 5.74 -13.90 0.01
N GLY A 231 5.24 -13.44 -1.13
CA GLY A 231 5.21 -12.03 -1.51
C GLY A 231 3.99 -11.27 -0.96
N VAL A 232 3.92 -9.97 -1.27
CA VAL A 232 2.77 -9.09 -0.93
C VAL A 232 1.45 -9.66 -1.48
N SER A 233 1.48 -10.34 -2.63
CA SER A 233 0.32 -11.04 -3.20
C SER A 233 -0.29 -12.08 -2.25
N ASP A 234 0.55 -12.89 -1.59
CA ASP A 234 0.07 -13.91 -0.68
C ASP A 234 -0.47 -13.30 0.60
N MET A 235 0.17 -12.24 1.11
CA MET A 235 -0.37 -11.46 2.23
C MET A 235 -1.77 -10.94 1.92
N LEU A 236 -1.97 -10.35 0.74
CA LEU A 236 -3.26 -9.81 0.32
C LEU A 236 -4.31 -10.92 0.22
N LYS A 237 -3.98 -12.05 -0.39
CA LYS A 237 -4.87 -13.22 -0.44
C LYS A 237 -5.29 -13.69 0.94
N PHE A 238 -4.32 -13.90 1.84
CA PHE A 238 -4.61 -14.36 3.19
C PHE A 238 -5.48 -13.35 3.93
N ALA A 239 -5.23 -12.05 3.77
CA ALA A 239 -6.03 -11.00 4.36
C ALA A 239 -7.46 -10.95 3.81
N VAL A 240 -7.66 -11.10 2.48
CA VAL A 240 -9.00 -11.16 1.88
C VAL A 240 -9.75 -12.41 2.35
N VAL A 241 -9.10 -13.59 2.35
CA VAL A 241 -9.71 -14.83 2.87
C VAL A 241 -10.10 -14.67 4.33
N ASP A 242 -9.19 -14.17 5.18
CA ASP A 242 -9.45 -13.99 6.60
C ASP A 242 -10.58 -12.98 6.83
N LEU A 243 -10.60 -11.88 6.07
CA LEU A 243 -11.65 -10.86 6.13
C LEU A 243 -13.03 -11.44 5.80
N LEU A 244 -13.15 -12.19 4.71
CA LEU A 244 -14.40 -12.83 4.31
C LEU A 244 -14.83 -13.89 5.34
N ARG A 245 -13.90 -14.69 5.86
CA ARG A 245 -14.19 -15.63 6.95
C ARG A 245 -14.67 -14.95 8.22
N LYS A 246 -14.06 -13.82 8.62
CA LYS A 246 -14.52 -13.00 9.75
C LYS A 246 -15.89 -12.35 9.48
N ALA A 247 -16.24 -12.17 8.21
CA ALA A 247 -17.58 -11.75 7.82
C ALA A 247 -18.61 -12.91 7.84
N ASN A 248 -18.25 -14.10 8.36
CA ASN A 248 -19.05 -15.34 8.36
C ASN A 248 -19.31 -15.95 6.97
N ILE A 249 -18.43 -15.70 6.00
CA ILE A 249 -18.48 -16.32 4.67
C ILE A 249 -17.48 -17.48 4.65
N PRO A 250 -17.88 -18.73 4.35
CA PRO A 250 -17.03 -19.90 4.45
C PRO A 250 -16.10 -20.04 3.23
N VAL A 251 -15.25 -19.04 3.00
CA VAL A 251 -14.24 -19.07 1.94
C VAL A 251 -13.19 -20.14 2.26
N ASP A 252 -13.06 -21.14 1.39
CA ASP A 252 -12.00 -22.15 1.48
C ASP A 252 -10.67 -21.59 0.96
N ARG A 253 -10.70 -21.03 -0.24
CA ARG A 253 -9.51 -20.48 -0.93
C ARG A 253 -9.88 -19.35 -1.89
N ILE A 254 -8.86 -18.70 -2.43
CA ILE A 254 -8.99 -17.72 -3.52
C ILE A 254 -8.24 -18.23 -4.74
N LEU A 255 -8.92 -18.25 -5.88
CA LEU A 255 -8.35 -18.49 -7.18
C LEU A 255 -7.84 -17.17 -7.78
N ARG A 256 -6.62 -17.19 -8.35
CA ARG A 256 -6.11 -16.11 -9.21
C ARG A 256 -6.56 -16.40 -10.64
N ASP A 257 -6.99 -15.37 -11.33
CA ASP A 257 -7.35 -15.45 -12.74
C ASP A 257 -6.98 -14.16 -13.47
N SER A 258 -6.99 -14.25 -14.79
CA SER A 258 -6.74 -13.15 -15.69
C SER A 258 -7.95 -12.89 -16.59
N TYR A 259 -7.98 -11.72 -17.21
CA TYR A 259 -8.95 -11.43 -18.27
C TYR A 259 -8.72 -12.35 -19.47
N LEU A 260 -9.79 -12.62 -20.23
CA LEU A 260 -9.69 -13.33 -21.50
C LEU A 260 -8.69 -12.61 -22.42
N ASN A 261 -7.67 -13.33 -22.89
CA ASN A 261 -6.54 -12.81 -23.69
C ASN A 261 -5.54 -11.92 -22.93
N SER A 262 -5.53 -12.00 -21.59
CA SER A 262 -4.48 -11.42 -20.76
C SER A 262 -3.78 -12.53 -19.99
N ASP A 263 -2.48 -12.37 -19.81
CA ASP A 263 -1.60 -13.16 -18.97
C ASP A 263 -1.44 -12.56 -17.56
N GLU A 264 -2.05 -11.42 -17.28
CA GLU A 264 -1.96 -10.74 -15.99
C GLU A 264 -3.02 -11.26 -15.01
N ASP A 265 -2.57 -12.04 -14.02
CA ASP A 265 -3.37 -12.52 -12.88
C ASP A 265 -3.76 -11.33 -11.98
N SER A 266 -4.82 -10.61 -12.36
CA SER A 266 -5.32 -9.41 -11.67
C SER A 266 -6.68 -9.61 -11.00
N ILE A 267 -7.31 -10.78 -11.18
CA ILE A 267 -8.63 -11.09 -10.65
C ILE A 267 -8.49 -12.10 -9.50
N LEU A 268 -9.13 -11.81 -8.36
CA LEU A 268 -9.26 -12.75 -7.24
C LEU A 268 -10.69 -13.28 -7.13
N ILE A 269 -10.87 -14.59 -7.26
CA ILE A 269 -12.17 -15.26 -7.22
C ILE A 269 -12.27 -16.09 -5.92
N PRO A 270 -13.13 -15.71 -4.95
CA PRO A 270 -13.34 -16.50 -3.75
C PRO A 270 -14.09 -17.80 -4.05
N ILE A 271 -13.56 -18.92 -3.55
CA ILE A 271 -14.19 -20.23 -3.58
C ILE A 271 -14.70 -20.55 -2.17
N VAL A 272 -16.00 -20.84 -2.06
CA VAL A 272 -16.64 -21.17 -0.78
C VAL A 272 -16.83 -22.68 -0.65
N SER A 273 -16.77 -23.16 0.58
CA SER A 273 -17.04 -24.57 0.91
C SER A 273 -18.08 -24.62 2.02
N TYR A 274 -19.27 -25.11 1.68
CA TYR A 274 -20.35 -25.31 2.63
C TYR A 274 -20.34 -26.75 3.18
N ASN A 275 -21.14 -27.00 4.23
CA ASN A 275 -21.24 -28.32 4.88
C ASN A 275 -21.26 -29.45 3.83
N ASN A 276 -20.37 -30.43 3.98
CA ASN A 276 -20.04 -31.53 3.04
C ASN A 276 -18.95 -31.27 1.99
N ASN A 277 -18.15 -30.22 2.12
CA ASN A 277 -17.03 -29.91 1.21
C ASN A 277 -17.47 -29.69 -0.25
N GLU A 278 -18.72 -29.31 -0.48
CA GLU A 278 -19.16 -28.89 -1.80
C GLU A 278 -18.59 -27.50 -2.08
N GLU A 279 -17.60 -27.47 -2.98
CA GLU A 279 -17.00 -26.24 -3.45
C GLU A 279 -17.96 -25.49 -4.38
N GLY A 280 -18.11 -24.19 -4.15
CA GLY A 280 -18.97 -23.34 -4.94
C GLY A 280 -18.46 -21.90 -5.02
N TYR A 281 -19.28 -21.05 -5.62
CA TYR A 281 -19.06 -19.61 -5.69
C TYR A 281 -19.96 -18.87 -4.69
N LEU A 282 -19.61 -17.61 -4.43
CA LEU A 282 -20.42 -16.75 -3.58
C LEU A 282 -21.85 -16.61 -4.13
N THR A 283 -22.81 -16.68 -3.22
CA THR A 283 -24.20 -16.33 -3.51
C THR A 283 -24.33 -14.81 -3.72
N ARG A 284 -25.40 -14.39 -4.41
CA ARG A 284 -25.66 -12.95 -4.62
C ARG A 284 -25.84 -12.19 -3.30
N GLU A 285 -26.37 -12.84 -2.27
CA GLU A 285 -26.54 -12.26 -0.94
C GLU A 285 -25.20 -12.00 -0.25
N GLU A 286 -24.27 -12.95 -0.33
CA GLU A 286 -22.91 -12.78 0.17
C GLU A 286 -22.15 -11.69 -0.59
N VAL A 287 -22.27 -11.65 -1.91
CA VAL A 287 -21.69 -10.58 -2.75
C VAL A 287 -22.20 -9.21 -2.31
N ASN A 288 -23.51 -9.07 -2.13
CA ASN A 288 -24.12 -7.82 -1.66
C ASN A 288 -23.64 -7.46 -0.24
N HIS A 289 -23.54 -8.44 0.67
CA HIS A 289 -23.02 -8.22 2.02
C HIS A 289 -21.58 -7.70 1.99
N VAL A 290 -20.72 -8.32 1.17
CA VAL A 290 -19.34 -7.88 0.98
C VAL A 290 -19.29 -6.48 0.38
N ASN A 291 -19.96 -6.22 -0.74
CA ASN A 291 -19.95 -4.88 -1.36
C ASN A 291 -20.44 -3.79 -0.38
N ASN A 292 -21.46 -4.08 0.43
CA ASN A 292 -21.93 -3.17 1.48
C ASN A 292 -20.87 -2.93 2.57
N MET A 293 -20.10 -3.95 2.97
CA MET A 293 -19.02 -3.82 3.94
C MET A 293 -17.89 -2.89 3.45
N PHE A 294 -17.62 -2.90 2.14
CA PHE A 294 -16.64 -2.02 1.50
C PHE A 294 -17.24 -0.65 1.12
N GLY A 295 -18.56 -0.51 1.06
CA GLY A 295 -19.25 0.71 0.66
C GLY A 295 -19.16 1.01 -0.85
N MET A 296 -18.75 0.01 -1.65
CA MET A 296 -18.73 0.05 -3.11
C MET A 296 -18.73 -1.38 -3.68
N ASP A 297 -19.02 -1.50 -4.97
CA ASP A 297 -19.03 -2.79 -5.67
C ASP A 297 -17.61 -3.27 -5.98
N ILE A 298 -17.03 -4.04 -5.05
CA ILE A 298 -15.71 -4.66 -5.22
C ILE A 298 -15.78 -6.05 -5.85
N LEU A 299 -16.87 -6.79 -5.64
CA LEU A 299 -17.13 -8.09 -6.24
C LEU A 299 -18.05 -7.91 -7.44
N ASN A 300 -17.47 -8.10 -8.63
CA ASN A 300 -18.17 -7.98 -9.91
C ASN A 300 -18.32 -9.33 -10.58
N SER A 301 -19.32 -9.47 -11.45
CA SER A 301 -19.49 -10.71 -12.22
C SER A 301 -18.43 -10.82 -13.31
N PHE A 302 -17.79 -11.98 -13.37
CA PHE A 302 -16.75 -12.32 -14.35
C PHE A 302 -17.18 -13.46 -15.28
N GLU A 303 -18.47 -13.75 -15.36
CA GLU A 303 -19.01 -14.79 -16.25
C GLU A 303 -18.59 -14.53 -17.71
N GLY A 304 -17.84 -15.47 -18.29
CA GLY A 304 -17.33 -15.39 -19.66
C GLY A 304 -16.24 -14.35 -19.91
N ARG A 305 -15.66 -13.76 -18.86
CA ARG A 305 -14.60 -12.73 -18.96
C ARG A 305 -13.22 -13.22 -18.53
N THR A 306 -13.15 -14.38 -17.90
CA THR A 306 -11.89 -14.94 -17.39
C THR A 306 -11.17 -15.79 -18.43
N SER A 307 -9.86 -15.98 -18.26
CA SER A 307 -9.05 -16.82 -19.15
C SER A 307 -9.22 -18.31 -18.85
N GLN A 308 -9.57 -18.68 -17.62
CA GLN A 308 -9.69 -20.07 -17.22
C GLN A 308 -10.90 -20.76 -17.88
N LYS A 309 -10.62 -21.72 -18.76
CA LYS A 309 -11.65 -22.46 -19.53
C LYS A 309 -12.69 -23.16 -18.67
N SER A 310 -12.33 -23.64 -17.48
CA SER A 310 -13.27 -24.29 -16.55
C SER A 310 -14.31 -23.34 -15.96
N LEU A 311 -14.06 -22.02 -15.99
CA LEU A 311 -15.00 -21.00 -15.53
C LEU A 311 -15.89 -20.48 -16.66
N LEU A 312 -15.56 -20.76 -17.92
CA LEU A 312 -16.36 -20.37 -19.08
C LEU A 312 -17.71 -21.11 -19.05
N GLY A 313 -18.80 -20.37 -18.86
CA GLY A 313 -20.17 -20.90 -18.74
C GLY A 313 -20.64 -21.20 -17.32
N SER A 314 -19.78 -20.99 -16.31
CA SER A 314 -20.20 -21.00 -14.91
C SER A 314 -20.96 -19.73 -14.58
N LYS A 315 -22.21 -19.87 -14.13
CA LYS A 315 -23.02 -18.74 -13.64
C LYS A 315 -22.61 -18.38 -12.22
N GLY A 316 -22.66 -17.09 -11.89
CA GLY A 316 -22.43 -16.63 -10.52
C GLY A 316 -20.96 -16.60 -10.08
N VAL A 317 -20.02 -16.49 -11.03
CA VAL A 317 -18.60 -16.25 -10.72
C VAL A 317 -18.41 -14.77 -10.43
N TYR A 318 -18.09 -14.45 -9.18
CA TYR A 318 -17.79 -13.09 -8.73
C TYR A 318 -16.34 -12.99 -8.29
N GLY A 319 -15.68 -11.92 -8.71
CA GLY A 319 -14.26 -11.69 -8.42
C GLY A 319 -13.97 -10.24 -8.08
N ILE A 320 -12.83 -10.02 -7.43
CA ILE A 320 -12.26 -8.71 -7.12
C ILE A 320 -11.27 -8.35 -8.22
N ASP A 321 -11.49 -7.21 -8.87
CA ASP A 321 -10.67 -6.71 -9.97
C ASP A 321 -9.57 -5.77 -9.46
N PHE A 322 -8.34 -6.26 -9.33
CA PHE A 322 -7.21 -5.39 -8.97
C PHE A 322 -6.64 -4.61 -10.16
N ALA A 323 -7.08 -4.90 -11.40
CA ALA A 323 -6.81 -4.03 -12.54
C ALA A 323 -7.62 -2.71 -12.48
N ASN A 324 -8.60 -2.63 -11.58
CA ASN A 324 -9.30 -1.38 -11.27
C ASN A 324 -8.63 -0.68 -10.07
N PRO A 325 -7.99 0.51 -10.26
CA PRO A 325 -7.30 1.21 -9.18
C PRO A 325 -8.18 1.61 -8.00
N ASP A 326 -9.47 1.90 -8.24
CA ASP A 326 -10.40 2.29 -7.18
C ASP A 326 -10.78 1.08 -6.30
N ILE A 327 -10.94 -0.10 -6.92
CA ILE A 327 -11.16 -1.36 -6.19
C ILE A 327 -9.91 -1.74 -5.39
N ALA A 328 -8.73 -1.71 -6.00
CA ALA A 328 -7.48 -2.01 -5.32
C ALA A 328 -7.26 -1.13 -4.09
N TYR A 329 -7.44 0.20 -4.26
CA TYR A 329 -7.35 1.17 -3.18
C TYR A 329 -8.37 0.91 -2.06
N CYS A 330 -9.64 0.65 -2.41
CA CYS A 330 -10.69 0.35 -1.43
C CYS A 330 -10.41 -0.94 -0.65
N VAL A 331 -9.97 -1.98 -1.34
CA VAL A 331 -9.71 -3.28 -0.72
C VAL A 331 -8.56 -3.20 0.28
N MET A 332 -7.46 -2.56 -0.11
CA MET A 332 -6.31 -2.37 0.77
C MET A 332 -6.65 -1.51 1.98
N ASP A 333 -7.38 -0.40 1.79
CA ASP A 333 -7.81 0.47 2.89
C ASP A 333 -8.62 -0.30 3.93
N LYS A 334 -9.57 -1.13 3.47
CA LYS A 334 -10.41 -1.92 4.37
C LYS A 334 -9.63 -3.00 5.13
N ILE A 335 -8.68 -3.67 4.46
CA ILE A 335 -7.81 -4.67 5.10
C ILE A 335 -7.01 -4.01 6.22
N ILE A 336 -6.39 -2.86 5.94
CA ILE A 336 -5.62 -2.10 6.92
C ILE A 336 -6.50 -1.70 8.11
N GLU A 337 -7.67 -1.08 7.87
CA GLU A 337 -8.58 -0.65 8.93
C GLU A 337 -9.08 -1.82 9.81
N SER A 338 -9.28 -2.99 9.20
CA SER A 338 -9.81 -4.19 9.85
C SER A 338 -8.73 -5.05 10.51
N SER A 339 -7.45 -4.71 10.36
CA SER A 339 -6.33 -5.56 10.79
C SER A 339 -5.71 -5.16 12.12
N VAL A 340 -5.00 -6.11 12.70
CA VAL A 340 -4.04 -5.98 13.81
C VAL A 340 -2.70 -6.59 13.41
N ILE A 341 -1.61 -6.09 13.98
CA ILE A 341 -0.30 -6.76 13.92
C ILE A 341 -0.32 -7.92 14.91
N ASN A 342 0.01 -9.14 14.45
CA ASN A 342 0.06 -10.33 15.28
C ASN A 342 1.47 -10.63 15.81
N LYS A 343 1.60 -11.68 16.63
CA LYS A 343 2.86 -12.11 17.24
C LYS A 343 3.97 -12.48 16.24
N ASP A 344 3.60 -12.77 14.99
CA ASP A 344 4.52 -13.11 13.90
C ASP A 344 4.85 -11.87 13.05
N TYR A 345 4.47 -10.67 13.51
CA TYR A 345 4.64 -9.38 12.85
C TYR A 345 3.95 -9.28 11.48
N LYS A 346 2.83 -9.99 11.32
CA LYS A 346 1.98 -9.99 10.12
C LYS A 346 0.62 -9.36 10.39
N LEU A 347 -0.10 -8.99 9.33
CA LEU A 347 -1.51 -8.61 9.42
C LEU A 347 -2.36 -9.81 9.78
N SER A 348 -3.31 -9.61 10.69
CA SER A 348 -4.42 -10.52 10.96
C SER A 348 -5.70 -9.71 11.07
N ILE A 349 -6.81 -10.22 10.56
CA ILE A 349 -8.08 -9.50 10.62
C ILE A 349 -8.70 -9.65 12.01
N ASP A 350 -8.98 -8.51 12.65
CA ASP A 350 -9.66 -8.44 13.93
C ASP A 350 -11.18 -8.60 13.73
N PRO A 351 -11.79 -9.71 14.19
CA PRO A 351 -13.22 -9.94 14.02
C PRO A 351 -14.09 -8.81 14.60
N ALA A 352 -13.62 -8.11 15.63
CA ALA A 352 -14.36 -7.00 16.24
C ALA A 352 -14.51 -5.78 15.31
N ARG A 353 -13.77 -5.75 14.19
CA ARG A 353 -13.78 -4.67 13.19
C ARG A 353 -14.50 -5.05 11.90
N VAL A 354 -14.98 -6.28 11.80
CA VAL A 354 -15.62 -6.82 10.60
C VAL A 354 -17.12 -6.99 10.86
N PRO A 355 -18.00 -6.31 10.09
CA PRO A 355 -19.42 -6.57 10.12
C PRO A 355 -19.73 -8.00 9.66
N ALA A 356 -20.01 -8.88 10.61
CA ALA A 356 -20.35 -10.27 10.32
C ALA A 356 -21.76 -10.41 9.74
N MET A 357 -21.90 -11.26 8.72
CA MET A 357 -23.21 -11.64 8.20
C MET A 357 -23.96 -12.41 9.29
N LYS A 358 -25.26 -12.13 9.44
CA LYS A 358 -26.10 -12.90 10.35
C LYS A 358 -26.13 -14.34 9.87
N PRO A 359 -25.99 -15.34 10.76
CA PRO A 359 -26.16 -16.74 10.37
C PRO A 359 -27.50 -16.88 9.67
N GLN A 360 -27.49 -17.41 8.45
CA GLN A 360 -28.73 -17.90 7.85
C GLN A 360 -29.21 -19.01 8.76
N ILE A 361 -30.31 -18.78 9.47
CA ILE A 361 -30.99 -19.83 10.22
C ILE A 361 -31.54 -20.77 9.15
N LEU A 362 -30.77 -21.82 8.85
CA LEU A 362 -31.34 -23.00 8.20
C LEU A 362 -32.44 -23.47 9.14
N VAL A 363 -33.68 -23.28 8.70
CA VAL A 363 -34.87 -23.81 9.37
C VAL A 363 -34.56 -25.28 9.68
N PRO A 364 -34.67 -25.73 10.95
CA PRO A 364 -34.43 -27.12 11.28
C PRO A 364 -35.27 -27.98 10.34
N PRO A 365 -34.73 -29.08 9.79
CA PRO A 365 -35.54 -29.97 8.98
C PRO A 365 -36.78 -30.32 9.81
N GLU A 366 -37.97 -30.10 9.23
CA GLU A 366 -39.22 -30.57 9.83
C GLU A 366 -38.96 -32.00 10.29
N LYS A 367 -39.13 -32.23 11.60
CA LYS A 367 -39.15 -33.59 12.12
C LYS A 367 -40.26 -34.28 11.35
N VAL A 368 -39.89 -35.14 10.41
CA VAL A 368 -40.80 -36.10 9.80
C VAL A 368 -41.35 -36.91 10.96
N GLY A 369 -42.57 -36.57 11.37
CA GLY A 369 -43.34 -37.33 12.34
C GLY A 369 -43.47 -38.73 11.78
N THR A 370 -42.80 -39.66 12.42
CA THR A 370 -42.94 -41.09 12.14
C THR A 370 -44.22 -41.54 12.83
N ASP A 371 -45.36 -41.28 12.21
CA ASP A 371 -46.63 -41.87 12.64
C ASP A 371 -46.94 -43.07 11.75
N GLY A 372 -46.89 -44.23 12.39
CA GLY A 372 -47.36 -45.51 11.87
C GLY A 372 -48.88 -45.55 11.69
N PRO A 373 -49.40 -46.61 11.07
CA PRO A 373 -50.63 -46.58 10.29
C PRO A 373 -51.88 -46.73 11.16
N SER A 374 -52.96 -46.04 10.78
CA SER A 374 -54.33 -46.46 11.12
C SER A 374 -55.30 -46.05 10.02
N ALA A 375 -56.26 -46.92 9.79
CA ALA A 375 -57.07 -47.07 8.58
C ALA A 375 -58.35 -46.22 8.56
N ASP A 376 -58.87 -46.00 7.34
CA ASP A 376 -60.28 -46.00 6.93
C ASP A 376 -61.29 -45.13 7.72
N THR A 377 -62.05 -44.18 7.15
CA THR A 377 -62.95 -44.28 5.99
C THR A 377 -63.68 -42.94 5.72
N SER A 378 -64.25 -42.81 4.50
CA SER A 378 -65.33 -41.90 4.01
C SER A 378 -64.95 -40.45 3.66
N ALA A 379 -64.78 -40.11 2.36
CA ALA A 379 -65.81 -39.67 1.37
C ALA A 379 -66.34 -38.24 1.71
N ASP A 380 -66.29 -37.20 0.88
CA ASP A 380 -66.67 -37.05 -0.53
C ASP A 380 -66.43 -35.59 -1.02
N SER A 381 -66.22 -35.43 -2.34
CA SER A 381 -66.50 -34.28 -3.23
C SER A 381 -65.83 -32.90 -3.06
N GLY A 382 -65.25 -32.39 -4.17
CA GLY A 382 -64.95 -30.97 -4.37
C GLY A 382 -63.95 -30.65 -5.50
N PHE A 383 -64.37 -30.82 -6.76
CA PHE A 383 -63.65 -30.46 -7.99
C PHE A 383 -63.57 -28.94 -8.25
N GLY A 384 -62.52 -28.50 -8.95
CA GLY A 384 -62.43 -27.25 -9.72
C GLY A 384 -61.40 -26.25 -9.15
N ASP A 385 -60.54 -25.56 -9.89
CA ASP A 385 -60.22 -25.48 -11.31
C ASP A 385 -58.84 -24.81 -11.43
N SER A 386 -58.06 -25.18 -12.42
CA SER A 386 -56.97 -24.41 -13.04
C SER A 386 -57.17 -24.54 -14.55
N PRO A 387 -56.76 -23.60 -15.44
CA PRO A 387 -55.53 -22.81 -15.35
C PRO A 387 -55.64 -21.36 -15.91
N LYS A 388 -54.55 -20.57 -15.84
CA LYS A 388 -54.36 -19.42 -16.75
C LYS A 388 -53.00 -19.44 -17.43
N ASN A 389 -53.08 -19.46 -18.76
CA ASN A 389 -52.01 -19.31 -19.71
C ASN A 389 -51.49 -17.87 -19.79
N SER A 390 -50.29 -17.82 -20.38
CA SER A 390 -49.50 -16.71 -20.89
C SER A 390 -50.25 -15.62 -21.67
N VAL A 391 -49.64 -14.42 -21.76
CA VAL A 391 -49.29 -13.69 -23.00
C VAL A 391 -48.91 -12.21 -22.72
N ILE A 392 -47.67 -11.87 -23.11
CA ILE A 392 -47.18 -10.66 -23.81
C ILE A 392 -47.50 -9.24 -23.27
N GLY A 393 -46.43 -8.47 -23.06
CA GLY A 393 -46.44 -7.00 -23.05
C GLY A 393 -45.05 -6.43 -23.38
N LYS A 394 -44.91 -5.86 -24.58
CA LYS A 394 -43.69 -5.25 -25.14
C LYS A 394 -43.40 -3.84 -24.59
N SER A 395 -42.10 -3.53 -24.50
CA SER A 395 -41.38 -2.28 -24.83
C SER A 395 -41.90 -0.89 -24.36
N HIS A 396 -40.99 -0.11 -23.74
CA HIS A 396 -40.54 1.17 -24.30
C HIS A 396 -39.15 1.58 -23.78
N ASN A 397 -38.33 2.07 -24.72
CA ASN A 397 -36.98 2.61 -24.63
C ASN A 397 -36.88 3.90 -23.79
N GLY A 398 -35.68 4.18 -23.26
CA GLY A 398 -35.24 5.57 -23.02
C GLY A 398 -33.96 5.73 -22.20
N ASN A 399 -32.82 5.92 -22.89
CA ASN A 399 -31.57 6.56 -22.47
C ASN A 399 -30.58 5.80 -21.56
N THR A 400 -29.54 5.26 -22.19
CA THR A 400 -28.21 5.10 -21.59
C THR A 400 -27.17 5.96 -22.29
N SER A 401 -26.23 6.37 -21.44
CA SER A 401 -25.23 7.42 -21.52
C SER A 401 -24.11 7.17 -22.53
N LYS A 402 -23.54 8.29 -22.96
CA LYS A 402 -22.32 8.42 -23.76
C LYS A 402 -21.18 7.59 -23.17
N PHE A 403 -20.66 6.68 -24.00
CA PHE A 403 -19.40 5.99 -23.82
C PHE A 403 -18.24 6.98 -23.83
N LEU A 404 -17.36 6.91 -22.82
CA LEU A 404 -15.99 7.40 -22.91
C LEU A 404 -15.10 6.18 -23.20
N ARG A 405 -14.51 6.17 -24.39
CA ARG A 405 -13.44 5.25 -24.80
C ARG A 405 -12.15 5.57 -24.04
N PRO A 406 -11.36 4.55 -23.66
CA PRO A 406 -9.92 4.68 -23.54
C PRO A 406 -9.25 4.13 -24.81
N ASP A 407 -8.75 5.03 -25.65
CA ASP A 407 -7.79 4.69 -26.71
C ASP A 407 -6.39 4.78 -26.09
N TYR A 408 -5.74 3.64 -25.80
CA TYR A 408 -4.29 3.53 -25.66
C TYR A 408 -3.85 2.09 -25.96
N TYR A 409 -3.73 1.77 -27.25
CA TYR A 409 -2.88 0.68 -27.76
C TYR A 409 -1.96 1.29 -28.81
N GLY A 410 -0.66 1.31 -28.51
CA GLY A 410 0.37 1.59 -29.50
C GLY A 410 0.59 0.33 -30.35
N GLU A 411 0.08 0.34 -31.58
CA GLU A 411 0.48 -0.62 -32.61
C GLU A 411 1.95 -0.38 -33.00
N GLY A 412 2.81 -1.34 -32.71
CA GLY A 412 4.05 -1.57 -33.44
C GLY A 412 3.86 -2.78 -34.36
N LYS A 413 3.71 -2.54 -35.67
CA LYS A 413 4.00 -3.51 -36.74
C LYS A 413 5.21 -2.94 -37.48
N GLY A 414 6.23 -3.67 -37.92
CA GLY A 414 6.52 -5.11 -37.97
C GLY A 414 7.83 -5.23 -38.78
N GLY A 415 8.54 -6.34 -38.64
CA GLY A 415 9.74 -6.64 -39.42
C GLY A 415 10.31 -7.99 -39.02
N ASP A 416 10.24 -8.94 -39.95
CA ASP A 416 10.35 -10.38 -39.79
C ASP A 416 11.76 -10.95 -39.58
N ASP A 417 11.73 -12.20 -39.13
CA ASP A 417 12.59 -13.36 -39.45
C ASP A 417 13.91 -13.67 -38.70
N ALA A 418 13.78 -14.75 -37.91
CA ALA A 418 14.57 -15.98 -37.89
C ALA A 418 16.06 -15.94 -37.49
N SER A 419 16.39 -16.59 -36.37
CA SER A 419 17.14 -17.86 -36.39
C SER A 419 17.39 -18.41 -34.98
N ALA A 420 17.25 -19.74 -34.88
CA ALA A 420 17.55 -20.54 -33.70
C ALA A 420 19.05 -20.53 -33.34
N LYS A 421 19.35 -20.64 -32.04
CA LYS A 421 20.21 -21.70 -31.47
C LYS A 421 20.36 -21.60 -29.95
N ASP A 422 20.25 -22.78 -29.34
CA ASP A 422 20.79 -23.21 -28.05
C ASP A 422 22.04 -22.44 -27.57
N SER A 423 22.08 -22.10 -26.29
CA SER A 423 22.96 -22.75 -25.29
C SER A 423 23.11 -21.90 -24.02
N GLY A 424 23.15 -22.56 -22.86
CA GLY A 424 23.87 -22.03 -21.69
C GLY A 424 23.08 -21.90 -20.40
N PHE A 425 22.76 -23.03 -19.77
CA PHE A 425 22.61 -23.10 -18.31
C PHE A 425 23.93 -22.72 -17.61
N GLY A 426 23.87 -21.85 -16.60
CA GLY A 426 24.97 -21.62 -15.65
C GLY A 426 24.71 -20.47 -14.68
N PRO A 427 25.16 -20.54 -13.41
CA PRO A 427 24.33 -20.22 -12.25
C PRO A 427 24.50 -18.82 -11.65
N SER A 428 23.45 -18.40 -10.96
CA SER A 428 23.40 -17.29 -10.00
C SER A 428 24.59 -17.34 -9.04
N SER A 429 25.44 -16.33 -9.14
CA SER A 429 26.57 -16.13 -8.25
C SER A 429 26.14 -15.27 -7.06
N ALA A 430 26.41 -15.79 -5.87
CA ALA A 430 26.18 -15.18 -4.57
C ALA A 430 26.67 -13.72 -4.51
N ARG A 431 25.82 -12.84 -3.97
CA ARG A 431 26.22 -11.51 -3.51
C ARG A 431 27.22 -11.69 -2.36
N SER A 432 28.51 -11.51 -2.65
CA SER A 432 29.54 -11.33 -1.65
C SER A 432 29.52 -9.89 -1.16
N SER A 433 29.35 -9.76 0.16
CA SER A 433 29.58 -8.53 0.92
C SER A 433 31.03 -8.06 0.73
N PHE A 434 31.22 -6.93 0.06
CA PHE A 434 32.50 -6.22 0.05
C PHE A 434 32.42 -4.98 0.95
N ASN A 435 33.32 -4.96 1.93
CA ASN A 435 33.61 -3.81 2.80
C ASN A 435 33.82 -2.55 1.96
N LYS A 436 33.00 -1.52 2.17
CA LYS A 436 33.34 -0.15 1.76
C LYS A 436 34.41 0.39 2.71
N PRO A 437 35.50 1.01 2.23
CA PRO A 437 36.42 1.72 3.08
C PRO A 437 35.77 3.00 3.64
N GLU A 438 36.10 3.35 4.89
CA GLU A 438 35.69 4.59 5.53
C GLU A 438 36.13 5.80 4.69
N ILE A 439 35.17 6.68 4.36
CA ILE A 439 35.45 7.96 3.71
C ILE A 439 35.88 8.94 4.81
N THR A 440 37.18 9.18 4.93
CA THR A 440 37.73 10.33 5.67
C THR A 440 37.37 11.62 4.95
N PHE A 441 36.61 12.48 5.61
CA PHE A 441 36.33 13.85 5.15
C PHE A 441 37.58 14.72 5.26
N ASN A 442 37.98 15.34 4.13
CA ASN A 442 38.97 16.41 4.11
C ASN A 442 38.38 17.66 4.78
N GLN A 443 38.94 18.04 5.93
CA GLN A 443 38.74 19.37 6.50
C GLN A 443 39.49 20.41 5.64
N PRO A 444 38.93 21.61 5.41
CA PRO A 444 39.68 22.69 4.78
C PRO A 444 40.76 23.23 5.72
N SER A 445 41.99 23.23 5.21
CA SER A 445 43.21 23.72 5.82
C SER A 445 43.10 25.20 6.20
N ILE A 446 43.09 25.49 7.51
CA ILE A 446 43.31 26.85 8.02
C ILE A 446 44.82 27.04 8.15
N SER A 447 45.36 27.91 7.30
CA SER A 447 46.72 28.40 7.36
C SER A 447 47.00 29.13 8.68
N GLN A 448 48.01 28.65 9.40
CA GLN A 448 48.64 29.39 10.50
C GLN A 448 49.39 30.61 9.96
N PRO A 449 49.55 31.64 10.80
CA PRO A 449 50.81 32.36 10.88
C PRO A 449 51.49 32.18 12.24
N ASP A 450 52.81 32.13 12.17
CA ASP A 450 53.77 31.83 13.21
C ASP A 450 53.82 32.83 14.39
N GLN A 451 54.38 32.30 15.46
CA GLN A 451 54.59 32.85 16.79
C GLN A 451 55.51 34.09 16.86
N CYS A 452 55.21 35.00 17.79
CA CYS A 452 56.22 35.68 18.59
C CYS A 452 55.68 35.94 20.01
N SER A 453 56.61 35.97 20.96
CA SER A 453 56.47 35.53 22.34
C SER A 453 56.48 36.66 23.40
N ALA A 454 56.00 36.28 24.59
CA ALA A 454 56.39 36.73 25.94
C ALA A 454 55.74 37.95 26.63
N LYS A 455 55.05 37.61 27.74
CA LYS A 455 55.04 38.22 29.10
C LYS A 455 54.60 39.69 29.30
N LYS A 456 53.50 39.89 30.05
CA LYS A 456 53.53 40.40 31.46
C LYS A 456 52.13 40.51 32.09
N GLN A 457 52.09 40.24 33.40
CA GLN A 457 50.99 40.47 34.35
C GLN A 457 50.51 41.92 34.38
N THR A 458 49.22 42.15 34.67
CA THR A 458 48.81 42.97 35.83
C THR A 458 47.35 42.73 36.22
N SER A 459 47.16 42.62 37.54
CA SER A 459 45.91 42.50 38.28
C SER A 459 45.15 43.83 38.41
N THR A 460 43.90 43.73 38.92
CA THR A 460 43.06 44.69 39.69
C THR A 460 41.75 45.03 38.97
N ASN A 461 40.58 45.20 39.60
CA ASN A 461 40.01 44.85 40.92
C ASN A 461 38.53 45.30 40.86
N LYS A 462 37.68 44.71 41.71
CA LYS A 462 36.44 45.28 42.32
C LYS A 462 35.19 45.49 41.43
N LYS A 463 34.10 44.76 41.73
CA LYS A 463 32.92 45.12 42.60
C LYS A 463 31.94 46.05 41.84
N SER A 464 30.61 45.95 41.89
CA SER A 464 29.68 45.33 42.83
C SER A 464 28.24 45.54 42.31
N ILE A 465 27.30 44.71 42.82
CA ILE A 465 25.89 45.04 43.19
C ILE A 465 24.87 45.13 42.02
N CYS A 466 23.91 44.19 41.85
CA CYS A 466 22.75 43.84 42.71
C CYS A 466 21.65 44.91 42.61
N CYS A 467 20.34 44.66 42.50
CA CYS A 467 19.46 43.49 42.45
C CYS A 467 18.05 44.02 42.04
N ILE A 468 17.04 43.15 42.17
CA ILE A 468 15.65 43.41 42.60
C ILE A 468 14.64 43.46 41.41
N LEU A 469 13.59 42.64 41.33
CA LEU A 469 12.93 41.72 42.29
C LEU A 469 12.42 40.46 41.60
#